data_AF-A0A0S9RC58-F1
#
_entry.id   AF-A0A0S9RC58-F1
#
_cell.length_a   1.000
_cell.length_b   1.000
_cell.length_c   1.000
_cell.angle_alpha   90.00
_cell.angle_beta   90.00
_cell.angle_gamma   90.00
#
_symmetry.space_group_name_H-M   'P 1'
#
loop_
_entity.id
_entity.type
_entity.pdbx_description
1 polymer ?
#
loop_
_entity_poly.entity_id
_entity_poly.type
_entity_poly.pdbx_seq_one_letter_code
_entity_poly.pdbx_strand_id
1 'polypeptide(L)'
;MFRRTAVLLSAVLVATGALVGLSASTAQAATGIEARSNIVAVGSPNSAGHRPVKIYARCNGSKTCSGRAAILGQTRYVNWPYSIKGNSAGYITVYWLGDEGNTAPTGLGSAPGQQGTTFERTLRVYPSGASARDKTITLERTQASRNLKGTVSGPGLGSRVTDVQVTSWNVSGLVSRRLKTVDVASNGTYDFGAVSLGTNNAASYGYRLSIRARVDGTVREWFWRGTDGRPTGGGKRVSEAHAASVTKYNDFVADFRFGRIAGTLSGAGSTGTDVRVIAPPVTRPTRASDLRGLDVPFCANEYGADTTSGSGGYDITFLPVSQNGDSRYLVSHEGTNRAGVITTGGRQYASCNAATKYTYSASDDDLISYGTGGLSATISANLDSGKHALGFDTDATYTSSIKPHDTWTTVREYVPGTKILDRPIITAGHANSSGFKQFEGLRNGKYWVEVGRRTGCSAWYPSIYKDNYLYHKGGERGSERWKTVNGAYPEYETSYRYGFKAKKPPSGYKGWMYRDACVAQSAGDYKLVTINNGDATSNTSRLRKGATISGKVSRIGGKSNKEMLVSVYSTQGVLVMRSAYTSSSGRFVIRGLASGNYRVLVNGDSWRGIGRTHKGTQTKRVTAGKSYSVGTLNFRS
;
A
#
# COMPACT_ATOMS: atom_id res chain seq x y z
N MET A 1 -6.36 -28.87 -24.59
CA MET A 1 -7.32 -28.65 -25.69
C MET A 1 -8.11 -27.39 -25.40
N PHE A 2 -8.18 -26.51 -26.40
CA PHE A 2 -8.82 -25.20 -26.35
C PHE A 2 -10.34 -25.32 -26.20
N ARG A 3 -10.96 -24.44 -25.39
CA ARG A 3 -11.97 -23.47 -25.86
C ARG A 3 -12.32 -22.48 -24.75
N ARG A 4 -11.97 -21.22 -25.01
CA ARG A 4 -12.53 -20.04 -24.36
C ARG A 4 -13.81 -19.67 -25.12
N THR A 5 -14.88 -19.36 -24.41
CA THR A 5 -16.03 -18.66 -24.99
C THR A 5 -16.30 -17.44 -24.11
N ALA A 6 -15.98 -16.28 -24.67
CA ALA A 6 -16.36 -14.98 -24.12
C ALA A 6 -17.73 -14.61 -24.72
N VAL A 7 -18.69 -14.28 -23.86
CA VAL A 7 -19.97 -13.71 -24.28
C VAL A 7 -19.89 -12.20 -24.08
N LEU A 8 -19.72 -11.49 -25.19
CA LEU A 8 -19.93 -10.04 -25.32
C LEU A 8 -21.35 -9.87 -25.87
N LEU A 9 -22.28 -9.37 -25.04
CA LEU A 9 -23.55 -8.86 -25.54
C LEU A 9 -23.37 -7.37 -25.90
N SER A 10 -23.32 -7.10 -27.20
CA SER A 10 -23.52 -5.78 -27.78
C SER A 10 -24.94 -5.76 -28.35
N ALA A 11 -25.84 -4.99 -27.73
CA ALA A 11 -27.16 -4.71 -28.30
C ALA A 11 -27.04 -3.44 -29.15
N VAL A 12 -27.03 -3.62 -30.47
CA VAL A 12 -27.26 -2.58 -31.47
C VAL A 12 -28.78 -2.52 -31.68
N LEU A 13 -29.42 -1.43 -31.27
CA LEU A 13 -30.79 -1.14 -31.66
C LEU A 13 -30.77 -0.21 -32.88
N VAL A 14 -31.22 -0.74 -34.00
CA VAL A 14 -31.56 -0.02 -35.23
C VAL A 14 -32.89 0.69 -34.98
N ALA A 15 -32.92 2.01 -35.11
CA ALA A 15 -34.15 2.79 -35.18
C ALA A 15 -34.22 3.47 -36.56
N THR A 16 -34.99 2.85 -37.45
CA THR A 16 -35.47 3.42 -38.72
C THR A 16 -36.48 4.52 -38.46
N GLY A 17 -36.45 5.54 -39.32
CA GLY A 17 -37.08 6.83 -39.09
C GLY A 17 -38.61 6.88 -39.28
N ALA A 18 -39.19 7.86 -38.60
CA ALA A 18 -40.35 8.60 -39.05
C ALA A 18 -40.02 10.09 -38.87
N LEU A 19 -39.60 10.74 -39.96
CA LEU A 19 -39.48 12.19 -40.05
C LEU A 19 -40.89 12.77 -40.14
N VAL A 20 -41.45 13.18 -39.00
CA VAL A 20 -42.57 14.12 -38.96
C VAL A 20 -41.98 15.50 -38.70
N GLY A 21 -42.03 16.35 -39.71
CA GLY A 21 -41.62 17.74 -39.63
C GLY A 21 -42.50 18.51 -38.67
N LEU A 22 -42.03 18.65 -37.43
CA LEU A 22 -42.47 19.72 -36.54
C LEU A 22 -41.51 20.89 -36.77
N SER A 23 -42.01 21.90 -37.47
CA SER A 23 -41.44 23.24 -37.48
C SER A 23 -41.16 23.67 -36.04
N ALA A 24 -39.88 23.74 -35.67
CA ALA A 24 -39.45 24.28 -34.39
C ALA A 24 -39.83 25.76 -34.35
N SER A 25 -40.96 26.06 -33.71
CA SER A 25 -41.20 27.38 -33.16
C SER A 25 -40.03 27.68 -32.23
N THR A 26 -39.32 28.78 -32.47
CA THR A 26 -38.20 29.30 -31.67
C THR A 26 -38.60 29.79 -30.27
N ALA A 27 -39.68 29.25 -29.71
CA ALA A 27 -40.17 29.54 -28.38
C ALA A 27 -39.67 28.46 -27.39
N GLN A 28 -38.95 28.93 -26.36
CA GLN A 28 -38.58 28.19 -25.16
C GLN A 28 -37.54 27.07 -25.29
N ALA A 29 -36.28 27.47 -25.47
CA ALA A 29 -35.20 26.86 -24.67
C ALA A 29 -35.45 27.20 -23.19
N ALA A 30 -36.49 26.60 -22.60
CA ALA A 30 -36.87 26.78 -21.21
C ALA A 30 -35.69 26.35 -20.34
N THR A 31 -35.25 27.27 -19.49
CA THR A 31 -34.26 27.09 -18.43
C THR A 31 -34.64 25.89 -17.56
N GLY A 32 -34.14 24.71 -17.93
CA GLY A 32 -34.47 23.41 -17.32
C GLY A 32 -33.91 23.23 -15.92
N ILE A 33 -34.30 24.08 -14.98
CA ILE A 33 -33.97 23.94 -13.57
C ILE A 33 -34.77 22.79 -12.95
N GLU A 34 -34.09 21.95 -12.19
CA GLU A 34 -34.65 20.81 -11.48
C GLU A 34 -34.20 20.87 -10.01
N ALA A 35 -35.14 21.11 -9.10
CA ALA A 35 -34.87 21.01 -7.66
C ALA A 35 -34.76 19.52 -7.27
N ARG A 36 -33.64 19.14 -6.64
CA ARG A 36 -33.32 17.74 -6.33
C ARG A 36 -33.42 17.39 -4.86
N SER A 37 -33.32 18.35 -3.94
CA SER A 37 -33.55 18.08 -2.52
C SER A 37 -35.01 17.67 -2.27
N ASN A 38 -35.21 16.59 -1.51
CA ASN A 38 -36.52 16.17 -1.01
C ASN A 38 -36.69 16.52 0.47
N ILE A 39 -35.62 16.40 1.26
CA ILE A 39 -35.56 16.84 2.66
C ILE A 39 -34.61 18.03 2.74
N VAL A 40 -35.02 19.11 3.41
CA VAL A 40 -34.25 20.35 3.52
C VAL A 40 -34.25 20.84 4.95
N ALA A 41 -33.07 21.16 5.47
CA ALA A 41 -32.94 21.68 6.82
C ALA A 41 -33.20 23.20 6.86
N VAL A 42 -34.01 23.63 7.82
CA VAL A 42 -34.33 25.03 8.10
C VAL A 42 -33.27 25.60 9.04
N GLY A 43 -32.47 26.53 8.54
CA GLY A 43 -31.35 27.13 9.27
C GLY A 43 -31.80 27.99 10.45
N SER A 44 -30.82 28.41 11.25
CA SER A 44 -31.04 29.42 12.29
C SER A 44 -31.51 30.75 11.68
N PRO A 45 -32.39 31.50 12.35
CA PRO A 45 -32.86 32.78 11.83
C PRO A 45 -31.67 33.75 11.68
N ASN A 46 -31.66 34.52 10.59
CA ASN A 46 -30.74 35.63 10.42
C ASN A 46 -31.17 36.84 11.28
N SER A 47 -30.47 37.97 11.18
CA SER A 47 -30.80 39.20 11.91
C SER A 47 -32.20 39.75 11.63
N ALA A 48 -32.80 39.40 10.48
CA ALA A 48 -34.18 39.75 10.11
C ALA A 48 -35.21 38.70 10.56
N GLY A 49 -34.80 37.66 11.31
CA GLY A 49 -35.67 36.56 11.71
C GLY A 49 -35.92 35.51 10.62
N HIS A 50 -35.36 35.69 9.41
CA HIS A 50 -35.56 34.79 8.28
C HIS A 50 -34.70 33.54 8.41
N ARG A 51 -35.30 32.36 8.27
CA ARG A 51 -34.58 31.07 8.41
C ARG A 51 -34.18 30.52 7.04
N PRO A 52 -32.89 30.44 6.68
CA PRO A 52 -32.49 30.02 5.35
C PRO A 52 -32.76 28.54 5.11
N VAL A 53 -33.19 28.20 3.90
CA VAL A 53 -33.49 26.85 3.42
C VAL A 53 -32.72 26.66 2.12
N LYS A 54 -31.76 25.73 2.10
CA LYS A 54 -30.85 25.51 0.96
C LYS A 54 -31.30 24.34 0.12
N ILE A 55 -31.88 24.59 -1.05
CA ILE A 55 -32.36 23.55 -1.96
C ILE A 55 -31.30 23.28 -3.03
N TYR A 56 -30.80 22.05 -3.08
CA TYR A 56 -29.92 21.63 -4.16
C TYR A 56 -30.72 21.52 -5.46
N ALA A 57 -30.26 22.18 -6.51
CA ALA A 57 -30.91 22.20 -7.81
C ALA A 57 -29.87 22.08 -8.94
N ARG A 58 -30.28 21.49 -10.05
CA ARG A 58 -29.46 21.31 -11.25
C ARG A 58 -30.03 22.13 -12.40
N CYS A 59 -29.16 22.88 -13.07
CA CYS A 59 -29.49 23.55 -14.32
C CYS A 59 -29.10 22.65 -15.48
N ASN A 60 -30.10 22.11 -16.19
CA ASN A 60 -29.87 21.17 -17.30
C ASN A 60 -29.61 21.86 -18.65
N GLY A 61 -29.82 23.18 -18.74
CA GLY A 61 -29.52 23.96 -19.94
C GLY A 61 -28.06 24.44 -19.99
N SER A 62 -27.55 24.72 -21.19
CA SER A 62 -26.21 25.29 -21.38
C SER A 62 -26.08 26.74 -20.91
N LYS A 63 -27.21 27.47 -20.83
CA LYS A 63 -27.30 28.82 -20.28
C LYS A 63 -27.55 28.79 -18.77
N THR A 64 -27.15 29.85 -18.08
CA THR A 64 -27.44 30.04 -16.65
C THR A 64 -28.94 30.00 -16.38
N CYS A 65 -29.36 29.15 -15.45
CA CYS A 65 -30.72 29.15 -14.91
C CYS A 65 -30.83 30.21 -13.84
N SER A 66 -31.54 31.29 -14.12
CA SER A 66 -31.89 32.32 -13.13
C SER A 66 -33.41 32.38 -12.94
N GLY A 67 -33.85 33.02 -11.87
CA GLY A 67 -35.27 33.16 -11.58
C GLY A 67 -35.51 33.55 -10.12
N ARG A 68 -36.71 33.25 -9.64
CA ARG A 68 -37.06 33.40 -8.21
C ARG A 68 -37.59 32.09 -7.65
N ALA A 69 -37.50 31.88 -6.34
CA ALA A 69 -38.08 30.73 -5.67
C ALA A 69 -38.73 31.14 -4.35
N ALA A 70 -39.81 30.46 -3.99
CA ALA A 70 -40.55 30.68 -2.74
C ALA A 70 -41.06 29.34 -2.19
N ILE A 71 -41.27 29.29 -0.88
CA ILE A 71 -41.98 28.19 -0.23
C ILE A 71 -43.43 28.66 -0.03
N LEU A 72 -44.39 27.91 -0.56
CA LEU A 72 -45.81 28.23 -0.45
C LEU A 72 -46.35 27.91 0.96
N GLY A 73 -47.43 28.59 1.36
CA GLY A 73 -48.09 28.39 2.65
C GLY A 73 -47.39 29.06 3.84
N GLN A 74 -46.73 30.20 3.61
CA GLN A 74 -46.09 31.02 4.64
C GLN A 74 -46.90 32.29 4.93
N THR A 75 -46.74 32.87 6.13
CA THR A 75 -47.25 34.21 6.51
C THR A 75 -47.00 35.30 5.50
N ARG A 76 -45.81 35.26 4.89
CA ARG A 76 -45.32 36.28 3.97
C ARG A 76 -44.75 35.60 2.76
N TYR A 77 -45.43 35.82 1.65
CA TYR A 77 -45.00 35.33 0.36
C TYR A 77 -43.81 36.16 -0.16
N VAL A 78 -42.59 35.61 -0.08
CA VAL A 78 -41.38 36.29 -0.56
C VAL A 78 -40.65 35.44 -1.60
N ASN A 79 -40.51 36.01 -2.80
CA ASN A 79 -39.80 35.41 -3.92
C ASN A 79 -38.29 35.76 -3.85
N TRP A 80 -37.43 34.78 -3.60
CA TRP A 80 -35.98 34.98 -3.50
C TRP A 80 -35.27 34.71 -4.83
N PRO A 81 -34.38 35.59 -5.31
CA PRO A 81 -33.68 35.39 -6.57
C PRO A 81 -32.70 34.22 -6.48
N TYR A 82 -32.49 33.52 -7.59
CA TYR A 82 -31.44 32.50 -7.71
C TYR A 82 -30.73 32.59 -9.07
N SER A 83 -29.52 32.03 -9.12
CA SER A 83 -28.72 31.90 -10.34
C SER A 83 -27.81 30.68 -10.24
N ILE A 84 -27.92 29.75 -11.18
CA ILE A 84 -27.10 28.54 -11.27
C ILE A 84 -26.55 28.45 -12.69
N LYS A 85 -25.22 28.36 -12.83
CA LYS A 85 -24.54 28.28 -14.12
C LYS A 85 -25.08 27.11 -14.96
N GLY A 86 -25.15 27.30 -16.28
CA GLY A 86 -25.58 26.25 -17.19
C GLY A 86 -24.74 24.98 -17.07
N ASN A 87 -25.38 23.81 -17.26
CA ASN A 87 -24.79 22.48 -17.10
C ASN A 87 -24.11 22.25 -15.73
N SER A 88 -24.56 22.95 -14.69
CA SER A 88 -24.02 22.84 -13.33
C SER A 88 -25.13 22.63 -12.31
N ALA A 89 -24.74 22.36 -11.08
CA ALA A 89 -25.65 22.25 -9.96
C ALA A 89 -25.17 23.16 -8.84
N GLY A 90 -26.12 23.66 -8.05
CA GLY A 90 -25.87 24.59 -6.97
C GLY A 90 -27.01 24.60 -5.97
N TYR A 91 -26.94 25.51 -5.01
CA TYR A 91 -27.99 25.68 -4.00
C TYR A 91 -28.82 26.93 -4.29
N ILE A 92 -30.13 26.79 -4.32
CA ILE A 92 -31.10 27.88 -4.22
C ILE A 92 -31.31 28.14 -2.73
N THR A 93 -31.05 29.36 -2.28
CA THR A 93 -31.37 29.76 -0.90
C THR A 93 -32.70 30.50 -0.90
N VAL A 94 -33.71 29.89 -0.29
CA VAL A 94 -34.98 30.56 0.05
C VAL A 94 -35.04 30.72 1.56
N TYR A 95 -36.02 31.46 2.07
CA TYR A 95 -36.18 31.66 3.50
C TYR A 95 -37.54 31.18 3.98
N TRP A 96 -37.55 30.59 5.16
CA TRP A 96 -38.73 30.26 5.94
C TRP A 96 -39.05 31.40 6.91
N LEU A 97 -40.26 31.95 6.81
CA LEU A 97 -40.71 33.12 7.56
C LEU A 97 -41.73 32.82 8.68
N GLY A 98 -42.16 31.56 8.84
CA GLY A 98 -43.21 31.16 9.79
C GLY A 98 -44.56 30.91 9.12
N ASP A 99 -45.41 30.12 9.80
CA ASP A 99 -46.81 29.87 9.39
C ASP A 99 -47.71 31.02 9.85
N GLU A 100 -48.84 31.25 9.17
CA GLU A 100 -49.81 32.30 9.56
C GLU A 100 -50.20 32.15 11.04
N GLY A 101 -49.76 33.10 11.87
CA GLY A 101 -49.99 33.10 13.31
C GLY A 101 -48.92 32.43 14.20
N ASN A 102 -47.77 31.97 13.66
CA ASN A 102 -46.71 31.36 14.49
C ASN A 102 -45.27 31.61 14.00
N THR A 103 -44.41 32.09 14.90
CA THR A 103 -43.00 32.46 14.61
C THR A 103 -42.02 31.27 14.65
N ALA A 104 -42.46 30.15 15.21
CA ALA A 104 -41.79 28.85 15.10
C ALA A 104 -42.73 27.90 14.35
N PRO A 105 -42.24 27.03 13.45
CA PRO A 105 -43.09 25.98 12.90
C PRO A 105 -43.49 25.11 14.09
N THR A 106 -44.75 25.15 14.49
CA THR A 106 -45.28 24.45 15.67
C THR A 106 -45.08 22.94 15.61
N GLY A 107 -44.79 22.38 14.43
CA GLY A 107 -44.42 20.98 14.22
C GLY A 107 -42.92 20.65 14.31
N LEU A 108 -42.01 21.63 14.42
CA LEU A 108 -40.60 21.37 14.71
C LEU A 108 -40.43 21.27 16.23
N GLY A 109 -40.72 20.11 16.80
CA GLY A 109 -40.62 19.84 18.23
C GLY A 109 -39.33 20.36 18.89
N SER A 110 -39.42 20.58 20.20
CA SER A 110 -38.40 21.24 21.02
C SER A 110 -37.06 20.50 21.08
N ALA A 111 -37.03 19.18 20.83
CA ALA A 111 -35.85 18.33 21.01
C ALA A 111 -35.12 17.95 19.69
N PRO A 112 -33.81 18.26 19.55
CA PRO A 112 -32.96 17.80 18.47
C PRO A 112 -32.83 16.25 18.41
N GLY A 113 -33.35 15.59 17.36
CA GLY A 113 -33.11 14.16 17.10
C GLY A 113 -34.26 13.20 17.40
N GLN A 114 -35.41 13.70 17.86
CA GLN A 114 -36.64 12.90 17.90
C GLN A 114 -37.13 12.62 16.46
N GLN A 115 -37.33 11.35 16.11
CA GLN A 115 -38.03 10.96 14.87
C GLN A 115 -39.42 11.61 14.88
N GLY A 116 -39.81 12.31 13.81
CA GLY A 116 -41.18 12.81 13.63
C GLY A 116 -41.40 14.33 13.61
N THR A 117 -40.37 15.17 13.55
CA THR A 117 -40.53 16.63 13.43
C THR A 117 -40.22 17.13 12.02
N THR A 118 -40.87 16.53 11.03
CA THR A 118 -40.79 16.94 9.64
C THR A 118 -42.17 17.35 9.14
N PHE A 119 -42.23 18.34 8.25
CA PHE A 119 -43.50 18.69 7.61
C PHE A 119 -43.30 19.04 6.14
N GLU A 120 -44.32 18.75 5.32
CA GLU A 120 -44.26 18.98 3.89
C GLU A 120 -44.67 20.41 3.52
N ARG A 121 -44.00 20.97 2.53
CA ARG A 121 -44.30 22.24 1.90
C ARG A 121 -44.06 22.18 0.40
N THR A 122 -44.70 23.07 -0.32
CA THR A 122 -44.48 23.20 -1.76
C THR A 122 -43.43 24.27 -2.02
N LEU A 123 -42.29 23.87 -2.57
CA LEU A 123 -41.33 24.77 -3.19
C LEU A 123 -41.84 25.13 -4.59
N ARG A 124 -42.07 26.42 -4.84
CA ARG A 124 -42.35 26.94 -6.17
C ARG A 124 -41.14 27.68 -6.72
N VAL A 125 -40.67 27.27 -7.88
CA VAL A 125 -39.56 27.89 -8.62
C VAL A 125 -40.14 28.60 -9.84
N TYR A 126 -39.72 29.85 -10.06
CA TYR A 126 -40.09 30.74 -11.16
C TYR A 126 -38.87 30.99 -12.04
N PRO A 127 -38.57 30.13 -13.01
CA PRO A 127 -37.43 30.33 -13.91
C PRO A 127 -37.69 31.53 -14.82
N SER A 128 -36.66 32.35 -15.06
CA SER A 128 -36.75 33.46 -16.01
C SER A 128 -37.13 32.93 -17.40
N GLY A 129 -38.27 33.41 -17.93
CA GLY A 129 -38.76 33.05 -19.26
C GLY A 129 -39.43 31.67 -19.36
N ALA A 130 -39.78 31.03 -18.25
CA ALA A 130 -40.53 29.77 -18.24
C ALA A 130 -41.62 29.75 -17.17
N SER A 131 -42.57 28.81 -17.30
CA SER A 131 -43.64 28.60 -16.31
C SER A 131 -43.08 28.15 -14.96
N ALA A 132 -43.78 28.55 -13.89
CA ALA A 132 -43.45 28.12 -12.54
C ALA A 132 -43.51 26.59 -12.40
N ARG A 133 -42.67 26.04 -11.53
CA ARG A 133 -42.60 24.61 -11.23
C ARG A 133 -42.71 24.39 -9.74
N ASP A 134 -43.57 23.45 -9.38
CA ASP A 134 -43.80 23.07 -7.99
C ASP A 134 -43.08 21.77 -7.66
N LYS A 135 -42.57 21.69 -6.43
CA LYS A 135 -41.99 20.48 -5.87
C LYS A 135 -42.33 20.39 -4.39
N THR A 136 -42.89 19.26 -3.97
CA THR A 136 -43.03 18.96 -2.55
C THR A 136 -41.65 18.74 -1.93
N ILE A 137 -41.38 19.46 -0.85
CA ILE A 137 -40.18 19.33 -0.02
C ILE A 137 -40.60 19.10 1.43
N THR A 138 -39.85 18.27 2.13
CA THR A 138 -39.97 18.03 3.56
C THR A 138 -38.99 18.94 4.29
N LEU A 139 -39.50 19.83 5.13
CA LEU A 139 -38.68 20.68 5.98
C LEU A 139 -38.39 20.00 7.31
N GLU A 140 -37.16 20.18 7.80
CA GLU A 140 -36.73 19.69 9.10
C GLU A 140 -35.87 20.71 9.84
N ARG A 141 -35.70 20.54 11.16
CA ARG A 141 -34.81 21.40 11.95
C ARG A 141 -33.35 21.16 11.58
N THR A 142 -32.57 22.23 11.39
CA THR A 142 -31.12 22.09 11.21
C THR A 142 -30.45 21.54 12.48
N GLN A 143 -29.66 20.50 12.27
CA GLN A 143 -28.69 19.97 13.21
C GLN A 143 -27.32 20.46 12.75
N ALA A 144 -26.72 21.37 13.52
CA ALA A 144 -25.43 21.95 13.14
C ALA A 144 -24.29 20.93 13.27
N SER A 145 -24.37 20.06 14.29
CA SER A 145 -23.31 19.13 14.64
C SER A 145 -23.81 17.95 15.47
N ARG A 146 -22.97 16.91 15.56
CA ARG A 146 -23.05 15.80 16.52
C ARG A 146 -21.65 15.45 17.00
N ASN A 147 -21.53 14.68 18.07
CA ASN A 147 -20.23 14.32 18.61
C ASN A 147 -19.67 13.06 17.94
N LEU A 148 -18.36 13.05 17.78
CA LEU A 148 -17.58 11.85 17.43
C LEU A 148 -16.75 11.47 18.64
N LYS A 149 -17.14 10.37 19.29
CA LYS A 149 -16.62 9.97 20.59
C LYS A 149 -16.46 8.46 20.67
N GLY A 150 -15.91 7.97 21.77
CA GLY A 150 -15.82 6.55 22.04
C GLY A 150 -15.07 6.25 23.32
N THR A 151 -14.88 4.96 23.56
CA THR A 151 -14.07 4.45 24.67
C THR A 151 -12.80 3.80 24.14
N VAL A 152 -11.77 3.76 24.98
CA VAL A 152 -10.59 2.93 24.80
C VAL A 152 -10.58 1.90 25.92
N SER A 153 -10.51 0.61 25.59
CA SER A 153 -10.43 -0.46 26.58
C SER A 153 -9.42 -1.54 26.20
N GLY A 154 -8.73 -2.09 27.20
CA GLY A 154 -7.84 -3.24 27.03
C GLY A 154 -7.15 -3.68 28.33
N PRO A 155 -6.40 -4.80 28.29
CA PRO A 155 -5.73 -5.33 29.46
C PRO A 155 -4.49 -4.49 29.82
N GLY A 156 -4.33 -4.18 31.12
CA GLY A 156 -3.07 -3.71 31.68
C GLY A 156 -2.63 -2.30 31.26
N LEU A 157 -3.53 -1.31 31.26
CA LEU A 157 -3.12 0.09 31.17
C LEU A 157 -2.51 0.53 32.50
N GLY A 158 -1.22 0.88 32.50
CA GLY A 158 -0.58 1.41 33.71
C GLY A 158 0.95 1.33 33.79
N SER A 159 1.59 0.23 33.39
CA SER A 159 3.06 0.13 33.44
C SER A 159 3.71 -0.01 32.07
N ARG A 160 3.17 -0.87 31.20
CA ARG A 160 3.74 -1.11 29.86
C ARG A 160 3.17 -0.20 28.80
N VAL A 161 1.87 0.08 28.85
CA VAL A 161 1.15 0.94 27.89
C VAL A 161 0.90 2.31 28.51
N THR A 162 1.52 3.34 27.95
CA THR A 162 1.41 4.75 28.37
C THR A 162 1.09 5.66 27.18
N ASP A 163 0.83 6.94 27.42
CA ASP A 163 0.62 7.97 26.38
C ASP A 163 -0.47 7.60 25.36
N VAL A 164 -1.61 7.06 25.84
CA VAL A 164 -2.70 6.65 24.95
C VAL A 164 -3.37 7.87 24.34
N GLN A 165 -3.44 7.89 23.01
CA GLN A 165 -3.95 9.00 22.21
C GLN A 165 -4.88 8.49 21.12
N VAL A 166 -5.99 9.18 20.90
CA VAL A 166 -6.86 8.94 19.74
C VAL A 166 -6.78 10.14 18.80
N THR A 167 -6.53 9.88 17.52
CA THR A 167 -6.36 10.92 16.50
C THR A 167 -7.40 10.78 15.39
N SER A 168 -8.00 11.90 15.00
CA SER A 168 -8.87 12.00 13.83
C SER A 168 -8.10 12.49 12.61
N TRP A 169 -8.46 11.93 11.46
CA TRP A 169 -7.79 12.15 10.19
C TRP A 169 -8.79 12.51 9.10
N ASN A 170 -8.38 13.41 8.22
CA ASN A 170 -9.02 13.67 6.93
C ASN A 170 -8.22 12.96 5.83
N VAL A 171 -8.90 12.20 4.97
CA VAL A 171 -8.26 11.40 3.91
C VAL A 171 -8.88 11.73 2.56
N SER A 172 -8.13 12.45 1.72
CA SER A 172 -8.54 12.80 0.36
C SER A 172 -7.58 12.16 -0.64
N GLY A 173 -8.04 11.08 -1.28
CA GLY A 173 -7.22 10.29 -2.19
C GLY A 173 -6.01 9.68 -1.48
N LEU A 174 -4.79 10.06 -1.91
CA LEU A 174 -3.53 9.59 -1.33
C LEU A 174 -3.01 10.50 -0.19
N VAL A 175 -3.69 11.61 0.10
CA VAL A 175 -3.28 12.57 1.12
C VAL A 175 -4.08 12.34 2.39
N SER A 176 -3.37 12.09 3.50
CA SER A 176 -3.95 12.02 4.85
C SER A 176 -3.42 13.16 5.71
N ARG A 177 -4.30 13.85 6.42
CA ARG A 177 -3.96 14.94 7.35
C ARG A 177 -4.53 14.67 8.73
N ARG A 178 -3.70 14.75 9.78
CA ARG A 178 -4.15 14.76 11.19
C ARG A 178 -4.93 16.05 11.46
N LEU A 179 -6.10 15.91 12.08
CA LEU A 179 -6.97 17.03 12.40
C LEU A 179 -6.91 17.36 13.89
N LYS A 180 -7.25 16.39 14.74
CA LYS A 180 -7.30 16.56 16.20
C LYS A 180 -6.81 15.29 16.86
N THR A 181 -6.08 15.45 17.96
CA THR A 181 -5.62 14.36 18.83
C THR A 181 -6.15 14.62 20.24
N VAL A 182 -6.61 13.57 20.90
CA VAL A 182 -7.14 13.59 22.26
C VAL A 182 -6.35 12.58 23.08
N ASP A 183 -5.77 13.02 24.18
CA ASP A 183 -5.17 12.14 25.17
C ASP A 183 -6.27 11.38 25.92
N VAL A 184 -6.07 10.10 26.14
CA VAL A 184 -7.04 9.22 26.79
C VAL A 184 -6.41 8.65 28.04
N ALA A 185 -7.08 8.85 29.18
CA ALA A 185 -6.69 8.20 30.42
C ALA A 185 -6.71 6.67 30.29
N SER A 186 -6.00 5.97 31.16
CA SER A 186 -6.00 4.51 31.23
C SER A 186 -7.43 3.96 31.36
N ASN A 187 -7.95 3.36 30.28
CA ASN A 187 -9.32 2.85 30.09
C ASN A 187 -10.36 3.98 30.13
N GLY A 188 -10.13 5.03 29.34
CA GLY A 188 -10.94 6.24 29.32
C GLY A 188 -11.86 6.40 28.12
N THR A 189 -12.69 7.44 28.20
CA THR A 189 -13.47 7.98 27.08
C THR A 189 -12.66 9.03 26.35
N TYR A 190 -12.91 9.19 25.05
CA TYR A 190 -12.43 10.31 24.27
C TYR A 190 -13.59 10.97 23.52
N ASP A 191 -13.49 12.27 23.30
CA ASP A 191 -14.49 13.03 22.53
C ASP A 191 -13.78 14.10 21.68
N PHE A 192 -14.00 14.05 20.37
CA PHE A 192 -13.50 15.09 19.46
C PHE A 192 -14.36 16.36 19.51
N GLY A 193 -15.47 16.34 20.24
CA GLY A 193 -16.46 17.40 20.35
C GLY A 193 -17.39 17.45 19.14
N ALA A 194 -18.05 18.59 18.99
CA ALA A 194 -19.00 18.85 17.92
C ALA A 194 -18.35 18.77 16.53
N VAL A 195 -18.78 17.80 15.72
CA VAL A 195 -18.46 17.63 14.31
C VAL A 195 -19.60 18.16 13.47
N SER A 196 -19.31 19.10 12.56
CA SER A 196 -20.31 19.70 11.69
C SER A 196 -20.93 18.68 10.74
N LEU A 197 -22.27 18.71 10.65
CA LEU A 197 -23.00 17.98 9.63
C LEU A 197 -22.90 18.69 8.28
N GLY A 198 -23.15 17.94 7.21
CA GLY A 198 -23.24 18.48 5.86
C GLY A 198 -24.50 19.35 5.67
N THR A 199 -24.60 19.97 4.50
CA THR A 199 -25.79 20.77 4.15
C THR A 199 -27.05 19.90 4.18
N ASN A 200 -28.16 20.46 4.66
CA ASN A 200 -29.43 19.75 4.85
C ASN A 200 -29.31 18.52 5.74
N ASN A 201 -28.56 18.66 6.85
CA ASN A 201 -28.32 17.59 7.82
C ASN A 201 -27.73 16.31 7.19
N ALA A 202 -27.06 16.43 6.04
CA ALA A 202 -26.31 15.32 5.46
C ALA A 202 -25.23 14.86 6.45
N ALA A 203 -24.81 13.60 6.34
CA ALA A 203 -23.74 13.08 7.17
C ALA A 203 -22.50 13.97 7.09
N SER A 204 -21.73 14.02 8.19
CA SER A 204 -20.46 14.72 8.19
C SER A 204 -19.50 14.13 7.16
N TYR A 205 -18.39 14.84 6.93
CA TYR A 205 -17.24 14.25 6.28
C TYR A 205 -16.84 12.92 6.96
N GLY A 206 -16.31 11.97 6.19
CA GLY A 206 -15.86 10.67 6.70
C GLY A 206 -14.47 10.75 7.30
N TYR A 207 -14.38 10.78 8.62
CA TYR A 207 -13.12 10.81 9.34
C TYR A 207 -12.52 9.41 9.45
N ARG A 208 -11.19 9.28 9.39
CA ARG A 208 -10.51 8.06 9.83
C ARG A 208 -9.97 8.29 11.23
N LEU A 209 -10.00 7.26 12.07
CA LEU A 209 -9.50 7.35 13.44
C LEU A 209 -8.31 6.43 13.62
N SER A 210 -7.32 6.85 14.40
CA SER A 210 -6.24 5.99 14.89
C SER A 210 -6.14 6.07 16.41
N ILE A 211 -5.63 5.00 17.00
CA ILE A 211 -5.18 4.98 18.38
C ILE A 211 -3.68 4.76 18.39
N ARG A 212 -3.00 5.50 19.24
CA ARG A 212 -1.56 5.48 19.43
C ARG A 212 -1.25 5.33 20.92
N ALA A 213 -0.23 4.57 21.25
CA ALA A 213 0.29 4.49 22.62
C ALA A 213 1.80 4.19 22.59
N ARG A 214 2.48 4.41 23.70
CA ARG A 214 3.84 3.93 23.94
C ARG A 214 3.75 2.61 24.70
N VAL A 215 4.36 1.57 24.16
CA VAL A 215 4.42 0.22 24.74
C VAL A 215 5.88 -0.13 24.98
N ASP A 216 6.30 -0.21 26.24
CA ASP A 216 7.69 -0.44 26.65
C ASP A 216 8.67 0.51 25.93
N GLY A 217 8.34 1.81 25.94
CA GLY A 217 9.14 2.82 25.24
C GLY A 217 8.90 2.91 23.73
N THR A 218 8.26 1.93 23.08
CA THR A 218 8.03 1.91 21.63
C THR A 218 6.65 2.43 21.25
N VAL A 219 6.58 3.39 20.33
CA VAL A 219 5.30 3.91 19.85
C VAL A 219 4.62 2.88 18.93
N ARG A 220 3.37 2.55 19.23
CA ARG A 220 2.50 1.71 18.39
C ARG A 220 1.27 2.53 17.99
N GLU A 221 0.88 2.42 16.72
CA GLU A 221 -0.31 3.07 16.17
C GLU A 221 -1.04 2.10 15.23
N TRP A 222 -2.36 2.09 15.31
CA TRP A 222 -3.23 1.39 14.36
C TRP A 222 -4.56 2.13 14.20
N PHE A 223 -5.28 1.81 13.14
CA PHE A 223 -6.45 2.56 12.69
C PHE A 223 -7.75 1.82 12.97
N TRP A 224 -8.75 2.55 13.42
CA TRP A 224 -10.06 2.04 13.80
C TRP A 224 -10.79 1.41 12.63
N ARG A 225 -11.47 0.29 12.92
CA ARG A 225 -12.40 -0.35 12.01
C ARG A 225 -13.69 -0.69 12.74
N GLY A 226 -14.79 -0.56 12.04
CA GLY A 226 -16.10 -0.95 12.54
C GLY A 226 -17.21 -0.12 11.92
N THR A 227 -18.36 -0.19 12.55
CA THR A 227 -19.47 0.74 12.36
C THR A 227 -19.81 1.41 13.69
N ASP A 228 -20.76 2.33 13.67
CA ASP A 228 -21.23 3.02 14.88
C ASP A 228 -21.59 2.03 16.00
N GLY A 229 -20.91 2.15 17.15
CA GLY A 229 -21.05 1.29 18.32
C GLY A 229 -20.59 -0.17 18.15
N ARG A 230 -19.99 -0.53 17.01
CA ARG A 230 -19.63 -1.92 16.67
C ARG A 230 -18.21 -2.00 16.07
N PRO A 231 -17.15 -1.95 16.89
CA PRO A 231 -15.78 -2.11 16.42
C PRO A 231 -15.50 -3.52 15.88
N THR A 232 -14.77 -3.58 14.77
CA THR A 232 -14.32 -4.81 14.10
C THR A 232 -12.79 -4.88 14.07
N GLY A 233 -12.15 -4.42 15.15
CA GLY A 233 -10.69 -4.38 15.32
C GLY A 233 -10.01 -3.19 14.65
N GLY A 234 -8.81 -3.42 14.10
CA GLY A 234 -7.97 -2.34 13.56
C GLY A 234 -7.11 -2.73 12.36
N GLY A 235 -6.74 -1.75 11.55
CA GLY A 235 -5.82 -1.87 10.42
C GLY A 235 -4.47 -1.21 10.71
N LYS A 236 -3.39 -1.66 10.08
CA LYS A 236 -2.07 -1.03 10.29
C LYS A 236 -1.99 0.36 9.65
N ARG A 237 -2.74 0.55 8.56
CA ARG A 237 -2.67 1.74 7.70
C ARG A 237 -3.99 2.49 7.70
N VAL A 238 -3.91 3.80 7.46
CA VAL A 238 -5.08 4.66 7.32
C VAL A 238 -6.03 4.20 6.19
N SER A 239 -5.49 3.59 5.14
CA SER A 239 -6.27 3.02 4.03
C SER A 239 -7.11 1.80 4.44
N GLU A 240 -6.76 1.13 5.54
CA GLU A 240 -7.48 -0.04 6.08
C GLU A 240 -8.53 0.36 7.12
N ALA A 241 -8.58 1.63 7.52
CA ALA A 241 -9.56 2.15 8.47
C ALA A 241 -10.98 2.09 7.89
N HIS A 242 -12.01 2.17 8.74
CA HIS A 242 -13.38 2.54 8.31
C HIS A 242 -13.62 4.03 8.51
N ALA A 243 -14.58 4.59 7.77
CA ALA A 243 -14.90 6.01 7.85
C ALA A 243 -15.94 6.19 8.96
N ALA A 244 -15.64 7.08 9.90
CA ALA A 244 -16.55 7.53 10.94
C ALA A 244 -17.22 8.82 10.46
N SER A 245 -18.53 8.77 10.26
CA SER A 245 -19.34 9.92 9.88
C SER A 245 -20.48 10.06 10.87
N VAL A 246 -20.61 11.22 11.50
CA VAL A 246 -21.77 11.50 12.33
C VAL A 246 -22.98 11.79 11.44
N THR A 247 -24.16 11.37 11.90
CA THR A 247 -25.43 11.61 11.19
C THR A 247 -26.31 12.53 12.03
N LYS A 248 -27.40 13.04 11.47
CA LYS A 248 -28.32 13.90 12.23
C LYS A 248 -29.02 13.20 13.40
N TYR A 249 -29.08 11.87 13.37
CA TYR A 249 -29.83 11.09 14.36
C TYR A 249 -29.06 10.91 15.65
N ASN A 250 -27.81 10.45 15.55
CA ASN A 250 -27.01 10.06 16.71
C ASN A 250 -25.57 10.55 16.59
N ASP A 251 -24.93 10.71 17.75
CA ASP A 251 -23.47 10.75 17.85
C ASP A 251 -22.89 9.46 17.26
N PHE A 252 -21.66 9.54 16.72
CA PHE A 252 -20.96 8.35 16.25
C PHE A 252 -20.03 7.84 17.34
N VAL A 253 -20.19 6.58 17.73
CA VAL A 253 -19.40 5.91 18.77
C VAL A 253 -18.38 4.99 18.11
N ALA A 254 -17.09 5.31 18.25
CA ALA A 254 -15.98 4.56 17.71
C ALA A 254 -15.10 3.98 18.82
N ASP A 255 -15.52 2.85 19.39
CA ASP A 255 -14.73 2.24 20.47
C ASP A 255 -13.45 1.59 19.96
N PHE A 256 -12.36 1.78 20.69
CA PHE A 256 -11.10 1.08 20.49
C PHE A 256 -10.97 -0.01 21.55
N ARG A 257 -10.83 -1.26 21.11
CA ARG A 257 -10.51 -2.38 21.98
C ARG A 257 -9.15 -2.94 21.59
N PHE A 258 -8.27 -3.11 22.58
CA PHE A 258 -7.01 -3.79 22.37
C PHE A 258 -6.80 -4.92 23.38
N GLY A 259 -5.94 -5.86 23.01
CA GLY A 259 -5.64 -7.08 23.75
C GLY A 259 -4.16 -7.38 23.76
N ARG A 260 -3.82 -8.56 24.26
CA ARG A 260 -2.45 -9.07 24.35
C ARG A 260 -2.30 -10.50 23.85
N ILE A 261 -1.21 -10.79 23.15
CA ILE A 261 -0.83 -12.17 22.81
C ILE A 261 0.48 -12.44 23.54
N ALA A 262 0.44 -13.43 24.43
CA ALA A 262 1.58 -13.84 25.23
C ALA A 262 1.82 -15.35 25.10
N GLY A 263 2.95 -15.83 25.58
CA GLY A 263 3.21 -17.26 25.63
C GLY A 263 4.67 -17.58 25.88
N THR A 264 5.05 -18.81 25.54
CA THR A 264 6.40 -19.31 25.77
C THR A 264 6.91 -20.07 24.55
N LEU A 265 8.11 -19.72 24.11
CA LEU A 265 8.88 -20.52 23.18
C LEU A 265 9.78 -21.47 23.99
N SER A 266 9.67 -22.76 23.78
CA SER A 266 10.56 -23.76 24.38
C SER A 266 11.48 -24.38 23.33
N GLY A 267 12.53 -25.09 23.77
CA GLY A 267 13.52 -25.70 22.87
C GLY A 267 14.76 -24.83 22.63
N ALA A 268 15.72 -25.37 21.86
CA ALA A 268 17.01 -24.70 21.66
C ALA A 268 16.86 -23.36 20.93
N GLY A 269 17.54 -22.33 21.43
CA GLY A 269 17.49 -20.99 20.84
C GLY A 269 16.15 -20.29 21.03
N SER A 270 15.39 -20.61 22.09
CA SER A 270 14.15 -19.91 22.43
C SER A 270 14.36 -18.67 23.29
N THR A 271 15.49 -18.55 24.00
CA THR A 271 15.87 -17.38 24.81
C THR A 271 16.42 -16.25 23.94
N GLY A 272 16.04 -15.00 24.20
CA GLY A 272 16.53 -13.84 23.46
C GLY A 272 16.09 -13.81 21.98
N THR A 273 15.04 -14.55 21.64
CA THR A 273 14.46 -14.62 20.29
C THR A 273 13.55 -13.41 20.08
N ASP A 274 13.67 -12.76 18.92
CA ASP A 274 12.74 -11.71 18.50
C ASP A 274 11.40 -12.35 18.13
N VAL A 275 10.32 -11.89 18.73
CA VAL A 275 8.96 -12.39 18.53
C VAL A 275 8.08 -11.23 18.10
N ARG A 276 7.29 -11.44 17.06
CA ARG A 276 6.45 -10.42 16.45
C ARG A 276 5.03 -10.94 16.27
N VAL A 277 4.05 -10.14 16.63
CA VAL A 277 2.66 -10.38 16.24
C VAL A 277 2.41 -9.69 14.91
N ILE A 278 2.09 -10.52 13.91
CA ILE A 278 1.78 -10.07 12.57
C ILE A 278 0.35 -10.48 12.22
N ALA A 279 -0.29 -9.74 11.32
CA ALA A 279 -1.59 -10.13 10.77
C ALA A 279 -1.67 -9.79 9.29
N PRO A 280 -2.33 -10.64 8.47
CA PRO A 280 -2.63 -10.28 7.09
C PRO A 280 -3.35 -8.92 7.02
N PRO A 281 -3.12 -8.14 5.95
CA PRO A 281 -3.87 -6.90 5.76
C PRO A 281 -5.36 -7.22 5.65
N VAL A 282 -6.19 -6.34 6.21
CA VAL A 282 -7.66 -6.47 6.21
C VAL A 282 -8.20 -6.69 4.79
N THR A 283 -7.63 -5.96 3.83
CA THR A 283 -7.93 -6.11 2.42
C THR A 283 -6.64 -6.41 1.71
N ARG A 284 -6.54 -7.60 1.11
CA ARG A 284 -5.34 -8.01 0.39
C ARG A 284 -5.13 -7.10 -0.83
N PRO A 285 -4.00 -6.38 -0.92
CA PRO A 285 -3.69 -5.60 -2.12
C PRO A 285 -3.55 -6.52 -3.34
N THR A 286 -4.08 -6.10 -4.49
CA THR A 286 -3.97 -6.86 -5.74
C THR A 286 -2.71 -6.55 -6.53
N ARG A 287 -2.07 -5.40 -6.26
CA ARG A 287 -0.85 -4.97 -6.94
C ARG A 287 0.39 -5.47 -6.19
N ALA A 288 1.34 -6.04 -6.93
CA ALA A 288 2.61 -6.52 -6.37
C ALA A 288 3.44 -5.40 -5.69
N SER A 289 3.31 -4.15 -6.14
CA SER A 289 3.94 -2.99 -5.48
C SER A 289 3.44 -2.79 -4.06
N ASP A 290 2.14 -2.96 -3.86
CA ASP A 290 1.46 -2.65 -2.61
C ASP A 290 1.67 -3.79 -1.61
N LEU A 291 1.70 -5.03 -2.12
CA LEU A 291 2.09 -6.23 -1.38
C LEU A 291 3.53 -6.17 -0.86
N ARG A 292 4.46 -5.60 -1.63
CA ARG A 292 5.83 -5.32 -1.17
C ARG A 292 5.90 -4.25 -0.10
N GLY A 293 4.88 -3.41 -0.01
CA GLY A 293 4.81 -2.38 1.01
C GLY A 293 4.57 -2.96 2.39
N LEU A 294 4.01 -4.17 2.53
CA LEU A 294 3.72 -4.82 3.82
C LEU A 294 4.99 -5.04 4.65
N ASP A 295 4.86 -4.98 5.98
CA ASP A 295 6.00 -5.10 6.91
C ASP A 295 6.67 -6.48 6.81
N VAL A 296 5.86 -7.53 6.66
CA VAL A 296 6.28 -8.85 6.20
C VAL A 296 5.91 -8.95 4.73
N PRO A 297 6.89 -8.79 3.80
CA PRO A 297 6.61 -8.64 2.39
C PRO A 297 5.67 -9.72 1.87
N PHE A 298 4.67 -9.27 1.12
CA PHE A 298 3.63 -10.10 0.51
C PHE A 298 2.65 -10.75 1.48
N CYS A 299 2.88 -10.76 2.79
CA CYS A 299 2.02 -11.52 3.70
C CYS A 299 1.23 -10.68 4.71
N ALA A 300 1.91 -9.87 5.52
CA ALA A 300 1.30 -9.33 6.74
C ALA A 300 1.91 -8.00 7.18
N ASN A 301 1.16 -7.29 8.02
CA ASN A 301 1.65 -6.12 8.76
C ASN A 301 2.04 -6.53 10.18
N GLU A 302 3.02 -5.84 10.74
CA GLU A 302 3.49 -6.04 12.12
C GLU A 302 2.73 -5.10 13.07
N TYR A 303 2.16 -5.68 14.13
CA TYR A 303 1.38 -4.94 15.14
C TYR A 303 2.16 -4.73 16.44
N GLY A 304 3.13 -5.58 16.72
CA GLY A 304 4.03 -5.42 17.85
C GLY A 304 5.12 -6.49 17.87
N ALA A 305 6.18 -6.20 18.61
CA ALA A 305 7.30 -7.10 18.83
C ALA A 305 7.66 -7.16 20.31
N ASP A 306 8.37 -8.22 20.69
CA ASP A 306 8.95 -8.44 22.01
C ASP A 306 10.16 -9.39 21.87
N THR A 307 11.04 -9.41 22.85
CA THR A 307 12.16 -10.36 22.90
C THR A 307 11.91 -11.36 24.01
N THR A 308 12.05 -12.66 23.72
CA THR A 308 11.80 -13.68 24.73
C THR A 308 12.76 -13.57 25.93
N SER A 309 12.22 -13.82 27.12
CA SER A 309 12.96 -13.86 28.37
C SER A 309 13.90 -15.08 28.46
N GLY A 310 14.63 -15.20 29.58
CA GLY A 310 15.45 -16.38 29.91
C GLY A 310 14.70 -17.71 29.81
N SER A 311 13.41 -17.72 30.16
CA SER A 311 12.54 -18.90 30.07
C SER A 311 11.81 -19.04 28.72
N GLY A 312 12.11 -18.18 27.74
CA GLY A 312 11.46 -18.16 26.44
C GLY A 312 10.10 -17.48 26.43
N GLY A 313 9.70 -16.82 27.52
CA GLY A 313 8.42 -16.13 27.63
C GLY A 313 8.39 -14.81 26.85
N TYR A 314 7.26 -14.49 26.22
CA TYR A 314 7.01 -13.21 25.53
C TYR A 314 5.59 -12.68 25.84
N ASP A 315 5.40 -11.37 25.76
CA ASP A 315 4.10 -10.72 25.98
C ASP A 315 3.98 -9.44 25.12
N ILE A 316 3.18 -9.54 24.05
CA ILE A 316 2.96 -8.46 23.08
C ILE A 316 1.53 -7.90 23.29
N THR A 317 1.46 -6.66 23.77
CA THR A 317 0.19 -5.96 24.06
C THR A 317 -0.16 -4.88 23.03
N PHE A 318 -1.28 -4.18 23.24
CA PHE A 318 -1.81 -3.09 22.43
C PHE A 318 -2.21 -3.51 20.99
N LEU A 319 -2.73 -4.73 20.87
CA LEU A 319 -3.13 -5.35 19.60
C LEU A 319 -4.64 -5.19 19.38
N PRO A 320 -5.13 -4.81 18.19
CA PRO A 320 -6.56 -4.58 17.98
C PRO A 320 -7.42 -5.84 18.18
N VAL A 321 -8.50 -5.71 18.94
CA VAL A 321 -9.45 -6.82 19.19
C VAL A 321 -10.74 -6.58 18.39
N SER A 322 -11.22 -7.61 17.70
CA SER A 322 -12.54 -7.62 17.05
C SER A 322 -13.60 -8.18 18.01
N GLN A 323 -14.81 -7.62 18.01
CA GLN A 323 -15.89 -8.13 18.88
C GLN A 323 -16.32 -9.57 18.55
N ASN A 324 -16.14 -10.00 17.30
CA ASN A 324 -16.61 -11.30 16.83
C ASN A 324 -15.56 -12.42 16.96
N GLY A 325 -14.41 -12.15 17.61
CA GLY A 325 -13.36 -13.15 17.76
C GLY A 325 -12.65 -13.49 16.45
N ASP A 326 -12.58 -12.56 15.50
CA ASP A 326 -11.92 -12.78 14.20
C ASP A 326 -10.50 -13.31 14.37
N SER A 327 -10.26 -14.54 13.89
CA SER A 327 -8.94 -15.16 13.80
C SER A 327 -8.11 -14.43 12.76
N ARG A 328 -7.06 -13.72 13.19
CA ARG A 328 -6.26 -12.91 12.26
C ARG A 328 -4.78 -12.80 12.60
N TYR A 329 -4.37 -13.25 13.78
CA TYR A 329 -3.00 -13.07 14.24
C TYR A 329 -2.15 -14.31 13.98
N LEU A 330 -0.86 -14.04 13.85
CA LEU A 330 0.21 -14.98 13.68
C LEU A 330 1.34 -14.50 14.59
N VAL A 331 2.07 -15.42 15.21
CA VAL A 331 3.27 -15.10 15.97
C VAL A 331 4.48 -15.49 15.14
N SER A 332 5.17 -14.52 14.57
CA SER A 332 6.46 -14.74 13.93
C SER A 332 7.55 -14.74 14.99
N HIS A 333 8.60 -15.50 14.79
CA HIS A 333 9.82 -15.38 15.58
C HIS A 333 11.07 -15.50 14.71
N GLU A 334 12.14 -14.86 15.14
CA GLU A 334 13.43 -14.79 14.44
C GLU A 334 14.57 -14.84 15.49
N GLY A 335 15.39 -15.87 15.41
CA GLY A 335 16.55 -16.09 16.28
C GLY A 335 17.76 -16.54 15.45
N THR A 336 18.90 -16.74 16.10
CA THR A 336 20.23 -16.88 15.47
C THR A 336 20.29 -17.92 14.34
N ASN A 337 19.46 -18.97 14.40
CA ASN A 337 19.38 -20.02 13.37
C ASN A 337 17.94 -20.45 13.04
N ARG A 338 16.92 -19.67 13.43
CA ARG A 338 15.53 -20.14 13.38
C ARG A 338 14.59 -18.98 13.11
N ALA A 339 13.81 -19.05 12.04
CA ALA A 339 12.75 -18.09 11.77
C ALA A 339 11.50 -18.77 11.25
N GLY A 340 10.33 -18.27 11.62
CA GLY A 340 9.06 -18.63 11.01
C GLY A 340 7.86 -18.31 11.90
N VAL A 341 6.73 -18.95 11.64
CA VAL A 341 5.43 -18.50 12.13
C VAL A 341 4.72 -19.57 12.95
N ILE A 342 4.10 -19.15 14.05
CA ILE A 342 3.29 -19.94 14.96
C ILE A 342 1.85 -19.46 14.87
N THR A 343 0.92 -20.40 14.89
CA THR A 343 -0.52 -20.15 14.81
C THR A 343 -1.25 -20.80 15.99
N THR A 344 -2.58 -20.84 15.96
CA THR A 344 -3.40 -21.46 17.01
C THR A 344 -2.94 -22.89 17.33
N GLY A 345 -2.96 -23.24 18.61
CA GLY A 345 -2.50 -24.55 19.09
C GLY A 345 -0.99 -24.75 19.06
N GLY A 346 -0.20 -23.71 18.82
CA GLY A 346 1.27 -23.81 18.76
C GLY A 346 1.78 -24.42 17.46
N ARG A 347 0.92 -24.53 16.43
CA ARG A 347 1.28 -25.07 15.12
C ARG A 347 2.28 -24.16 14.42
N GLN A 348 3.32 -24.75 13.84
CA GLN A 348 4.43 -24.03 13.22
C GLN A 348 4.40 -24.14 11.69
N TYR A 349 4.74 -23.04 11.02
CA TYR A 349 4.84 -22.93 9.57
C TYR A 349 6.18 -22.31 9.18
N ALA A 350 6.64 -22.61 7.96
CA ALA A 350 7.83 -22.01 7.37
C ALA A 350 7.76 -20.48 7.27
N SER A 351 6.57 -19.96 7.02
CA SER A 351 6.36 -18.57 6.67
C SER A 351 4.92 -18.16 6.93
N CYS A 352 4.71 -16.85 6.90
CA CYS A 352 3.37 -16.28 6.97
C CYS A 352 2.50 -16.70 5.77
N ASN A 353 3.05 -16.81 4.55
CA ASN A 353 2.22 -17.21 3.41
C ASN A 353 1.79 -18.68 3.48
N ALA A 354 2.64 -19.56 4.02
CA ALA A 354 2.28 -20.94 4.28
C ALA A 354 1.19 -21.05 5.36
N ALA A 355 1.31 -20.26 6.44
CA ALA A 355 0.31 -20.21 7.52
C ALA A 355 -1.06 -19.73 7.02
N THR A 356 -1.09 -18.86 6.02
CA THR A 356 -2.32 -18.34 5.38
C THR A 356 -2.75 -19.13 4.14
N LYS A 357 -2.18 -20.34 3.97
CA LYS A 357 -2.44 -21.29 2.87
C LYS A 357 -2.32 -20.66 1.48
N TYR A 358 -1.60 -19.55 1.36
CA TYR A 358 -1.47 -18.71 0.17
C TYR A 358 -2.79 -18.14 -0.39
N THR A 359 -3.92 -18.43 0.25
CA THR A 359 -5.27 -17.97 -0.11
C THR A 359 -5.67 -16.74 0.70
N TYR A 360 -5.05 -16.50 1.85
CA TYR A 360 -5.29 -15.33 2.72
C TYR A 360 -6.74 -15.29 3.16
N SER A 361 -7.37 -16.45 3.33
CA SER A 361 -8.74 -16.54 3.80
C SER A 361 -8.78 -16.21 5.29
N ALA A 362 -9.58 -15.20 5.65
CA ALA A 362 -9.86 -14.86 7.05
C ALA A 362 -10.69 -15.94 7.77
N SER A 363 -11.14 -16.98 7.05
CA SER A 363 -11.83 -18.15 7.59
C SER A 363 -10.88 -19.28 8.00
N ASP A 364 -9.56 -19.04 8.04
CA ASP A 364 -8.62 -20.09 8.42
C ASP A 364 -8.65 -20.31 9.95
N ASP A 365 -9.23 -21.44 10.36
CA ASP A 365 -9.25 -21.97 11.74
C ASP A 365 -7.86 -22.03 12.40
N ASP A 366 -6.80 -21.90 11.61
CA ASP A 366 -5.43 -21.94 12.08
C ASP A 366 -4.97 -20.59 12.69
N LEU A 367 -5.54 -19.43 12.32
CA LEU A 367 -5.07 -18.13 12.80
C LEU A 367 -5.45 -17.88 14.27
N ILE A 368 -4.64 -17.10 14.97
CA ILE A 368 -4.84 -16.77 16.39
C ILE A 368 -5.98 -15.76 16.53
N SER A 369 -6.93 -16.08 17.41
CA SER A 369 -8.01 -15.20 17.86
C SER A 369 -7.97 -15.01 19.38
N TYR A 370 -8.73 -14.03 19.85
CA TYR A 370 -8.91 -13.76 21.29
C TYR A 370 -10.06 -14.57 21.91
N GLY A 371 -10.81 -15.35 21.12
CA GLY A 371 -12.14 -15.84 21.49
C GLY A 371 -13.18 -14.71 21.60
N THR A 372 -14.46 -15.06 21.66
CA THR A 372 -15.55 -14.08 21.78
C THR A 372 -15.46 -13.33 23.09
N GLY A 373 -15.33 -11.99 23.03
CA GLY A 373 -15.23 -11.13 24.20
C GLY A 373 -13.87 -11.14 24.93
N GLY A 374 -12.94 -12.02 24.56
CA GLY A 374 -11.62 -12.12 25.17
C GLY A 374 -10.69 -10.96 24.80
N LEU A 375 -9.73 -10.67 25.69
CA LEU A 375 -8.71 -9.63 25.52
C LEU A 375 -7.28 -10.18 25.60
N SER A 376 -7.13 -11.48 25.84
CA SER A 376 -5.83 -12.16 25.94
C SER A 376 -5.88 -13.46 25.16
N ALA A 377 -4.82 -13.75 24.42
CA ALA A 377 -4.57 -15.07 23.86
C ALA A 377 -3.21 -15.57 24.33
N THR A 378 -3.12 -16.86 24.63
CA THR A 378 -1.87 -17.50 25.05
C THR A 378 -1.47 -18.54 24.02
N ILE A 379 -0.27 -18.39 23.45
CA ILE A 379 0.24 -19.25 22.39
C ILE A 379 1.65 -19.68 22.76
N SER A 380 1.84 -20.97 23.05
CA SER A 380 3.15 -21.53 23.33
C SER A 380 3.53 -22.53 22.25
N ALA A 381 4.81 -22.60 21.93
CA ALA A 381 5.32 -23.53 20.92
C ALA A 381 6.69 -24.06 21.34
N ASN A 382 6.90 -25.35 21.10
CA ASN A 382 8.23 -25.96 21.20
C ASN A 382 8.94 -25.82 19.85
N LEU A 383 9.99 -25.00 19.80
CA LEU A 383 10.75 -24.75 18.59
C LEU A 383 11.46 -26.04 18.17
N ASP A 384 11.10 -26.52 16.97
CA ASP A 384 11.67 -27.75 16.40
C ASP A 384 13.20 -27.77 16.52
N SER A 385 13.73 -28.86 17.07
CA SER A 385 15.17 -29.07 17.24
C SER A 385 15.86 -29.51 15.94
N GLY A 386 15.09 -29.90 14.92
CA GLY A 386 15.57 -30.35 13.62
C GLY A 386 16.44 -29.31 12.91
N LYS A 387 17.69 -29.66 12.64
CA LYS A 387 18.54 -28.92 11.70
C LYS A 387 18.07 -29.25 10.28
N HIS A 388 17.12 -28.50 9.74
CA HIS A 388 16.79 -28.63 8.32
C HIS A 388 17.89 -27.96 7.51
N ALA A 389 18.65 -28.77 6.79
CA ALA A 389 19.79 -28.32 6.01
C ALA A 389 19.49 -28.50 4.51
N LEU A 390 19.76 -27.46 3.75
CA LEU A 390 19.65 -27.48 2.31
C LEU A 390 21.02 -27.26 1.68
N GLY A 391 21.59 -28.35 1.19
CA GLY A 391 22.85 -28.37 0.47
C GLY A 391 22.63 -28.15 -1.03
N PHE A 392 23.43 -27.29 -1.63
CA PHE A 392 23.45 -27.07 -3.07
C PHE A 392 24.87 -27.16 -3.59
N ASP A 393 25.07 -28.07 -4.54
CA ASP A 393 26.31 -28.18 -5.29
C ASP A 393 26.17 -27.45 -6.63
N THR A 394 27.11 -26.55 -6.91
CA THR A 394 27.19 -25.83 -8.17
C THR A 394 28.19 -26.53 -9.09
N ASP A 395 27.67 -27.35 -9.99
CA ASP A 395 28.46 -27.97 -11.05
C ASP A 395 28.61 -26.99 -12.22
N ALA A 396 29.71 -26.22 -12.21
CA ALA A 396 29.99 -25.19 -13.21
C ALA A 396 31.06 -25.65 -14.21
N THR A 397 30.73 -26.66 -15.02
CA THR A 397 31.64 -27.28 -16.02
C THR A 397 32.12 -26.38 -17.16
N TYR A 398 31.72 -25.11 -17.25
CA TYR A 398 31.86 -24.31 -18.49
C TYR A 398 32.93 -23.21 -18.48
N THR A 399 33.65 -22.95 -17.37
CA THR A 399 34.88 -22.12 -17.39
C THR A 399 35.89 -22.56 -16.32
N SER A 400 37.18 -22.40 -16.62
CA SER A 400 38.30 -22.53 -15.67
C SER A 400 38.38 -21.39 -14.64
N SER A 401 37.45 -20.41 -14.67
CA SER A 401 37.42 -19.29 -13.73
C SER A 401 35.98 -18.93 -13.35
N ILE A 402 35.41 -19.74 -12.46
CA ILE A 402 34.09 -19.50 -11.88
C ILE A 402 34.10 -18.16 -11.13
N LYS A 403 33.13 -17.28 -11.40
CA LYS A 403 33.04 -15.98 -10.70
C LYS A 403 32.21 -16.14 -9.42
N PRO A 404 32.46 -15.34 -8.36
CA PRO A 404 31.68 -15.40 -7.12
C PRO A 404 30.16 -15.25 -7.31
N HIS A 405 29.72 -14.55 -8.37
CA HIS A 405 28.29 -14.41 -8.69
C HIS A 405 27.68 -15.65 -9.32
N ASP A 406 28.48 -16.51 -9.97
CA ASP A 406 28.02 -17.77 -10.56
C ASP A 406 27.84 -18.86 -9.47
N THR A 407 28.50 -18.74 -8.32
CA THR A 407 28.35 -19.64 -7.15
C THR A 407 27.42 -19.10 -6.07
N TRP A 408 26.72 -17.99 -6.34
CA TRP A 408 25.78 -17.42 -5.40
C TRP A 408 24.46 -18.18 -5.45
N THR A 409 24.02 -18.68 -4.29
CA THR A 409 22.74 -19.37 -4.15
C THR A 409 21.77 -18.50 -3.33
N THR A 410 20.54 -18.37 -3.80
CA THR A 410 19.46 -17.62 -3.15
C THR A 410 18.29 -18.57 -2.90
N VAL A 411 17.82 -18.65 -1.67
CA VAL A 411 16.61 -19.38 -1.30
C VAL A 411 15.47 -18.38 -1.15
N ARG A 412 14.41 -18.59 -1.91
CA ARG A 412 13.18 -17.80 -1.88
C ARG A 412 12.01 -18.67 -1.47
N GLU A 413 11.05 -18.05 -0.82
CA GLU A 413 9.82 -18.73 -0.49
C GLU A 413 9.04 -19.13 -1.74
N TYR A 414 8.55 -20.37 -1.80
CA TYR A 414 7.53 -20.72 -2.76
C TYR A 414 6.20 -20.15 -2.31
N VAL A 415 5.60 -19.35 -3.17
CA VAL A 415 4.19 -18.98 -3.08
C VAL A 415 3.56 -19.36 -4.43
N PRO A 416 2.33 -19.91 -4.48
CA PRO A 416 1.62 -20.18 -5.73
C PRO A 416 1.31 -18.92 -6.55
N GLY A 417 1.27 -19.04 -7.88
CA GLY A 417 0.66 -18.04 -8.78
C GLY A 417 1.40 -16.70 -8.97
N THR A 418 2.58 -16.50 -8.41
CA THR A 418 3.40 -15.28 -8.63
C THR A 418 4.82 -15.68 -9.03
N LYS A 419 5.45 -14.76 -9.75
CA LYS A 419 6.76 -14.93 -10.36
C LYS A 419 7.84 -15.04 -9.28
N ILE A 420 8.87 -15.84 -9.53
CA ILE A 420 9.98 -16.10 -8.59
C ILE A 420 10.63 -14.78 -8.12
N LEU A 421 10.76 -13.79 -9.01
CA LEU A 421 11.33 -12.50 -8.66
C LEU A 421 10.51 -11.65 -7.69
N ASP A 422 9.21 -11.89 -7.65
CA ASP A 422 8.31 -11.22 -6.72
C ASP A 422 8.19 -12.03 -5.41
N ARG A 423 9.13 -12.96 -5.14
CA ARG A 423 9.17 -13.74 -3.90
C ARG A 423 10.21 -13.20 -2.92
N PRO A 424 9.89 -13.21 -1.62
CA PRO A 424 10.84 -12.82 -0.58
C PRO A 424 12.05 -13.75 -0.60
N ILE A 425 13.23 -13.16 -0.39
CA ILE A 425 14.47 -13.91 -0.17
C ILE A 425 14.47 -14.31 1.31
N ILE A 426 14.59 -15.61 1.58
CA ILE A 426 14.69 -16.15 2.94
C ILE A 426 16.15 -16.13 3.39
N THR A 427 17.04 -16.60 2.53
CA THR A 427 18.48 -16.61 2.79
C THR A 427 19.25 -16.66 1.49
N ALA A 428 20.52 -16.27 1.51
CA ALA A 428 21.40 -16.33 0.37
C ALA A 428 22.86 -16.42 0.79
N GLY A 429 23.73 -16.91 -0.08
CA GLY A 429 25.16 -16.92 0.19
C GLY A 429 25.99 -17.53 -0.92
N HIS A 430 27.30 -17.36 -0.79
CA HIS A 430 28.29 -17.97 -1.67
C HIS A 430 28.49 -19.45 -1.32
N ALA A 431 28.61 -20.28 -2.34
CA ALA A 431 29.21 -21.60 -2.18
C ALA A 431 30.68 -21.48 -1.74
N ASN A 432 31.15 -22.51 -1.04
CA ASN A 432 32.53 -22.66 -0.63
C ASN A 432 33.44 -22.94 -1.86
N SER A 433 34.74 -23.20 -1.62
CA SER A 433 35.71 -23.50 -2.67
C SER A 433 35.38 -24.78 -3.47
N SER A 434 34.62 -25.72 -2.91
CA SER A 434 34.18 -26.93 -3.61
C SER A 434 32.89 -26.73 -4.42
N GLY A 435 32.35 -25.51 -4.49
CA GLY A 435 31.08 -25.24 -5.16
C GLY A 435 29.85 -25.63 -4.34
N PHE A 436 30.02 -25.98 -3.06
CA PHE A 436 28.93 -26.38 -2.17
C PHE A 436 28.44 -25.23 -1.28
N LYS A 437 27.13 -25.02 -1.20
CA LYS A 437 26.48 -24.11 -0.25
C LYS A 437 25.44 -24.86 0.59
N GLN A 438 25.64 -24.89 1.90
CA GLN A 438 24.63 -25.30 2.85
C GLN A 438 23.90 -24.08 3.45
N PHE A 439 22.58 -24.18 3.52
CA PHE A 439 21.72 -23.33 4.32
C PHE A 439 21.17 -24.15 5.48
N GLU A 440 21.31 -23.64 6.69
CA GLU A 440 20.77 -24.26 7.90
C GLU A 440 19.60 -23.44 8.43
N GLY A 441 18.76 -24.05 9.26
CA GLY A 441 17.65 -23.34 9.90
C GLY A 441 16.51 -22.99 8.96
N LEU A 442 16.48 -23.61 7.77
CA LEU A 442 15.29 -23.56 6.93
C LEU A 442 14.15 -24.32 7.62
N ARG A 443 12.91 -24.10 7.20
CA ARG A 443 11.77 -24.80 7.77
C ARG A 443 11.19 -25.79 6.78
N ASN A 444 10.32 -26.64 7.27
CA ASN A 444 9.49 -27.47 6.42
C ASN A 444 8.65 -26.58 5.49
N GLY A 445 8.83 -26.74 4.19
CA GLY A 445 8.14 -25.95 3.20
C GLY A 445 8.70 -26.11 1.81
N LYS A 446 8.08 -25.41 0.86
CA LYS A 446 8.54 -25.34 -0.52
C LYS A 446 9.34 -24.06 -0.73
N TYR A 447 10.48 -24.18 -1.41
CA TYR A 447 11.38 -23.07 -1.69
C TYR A 447 11.83 -23.09 -3.14
N TRP A 448 11.88 -21.90 -3.76
CA TRP A 448 12.65 -21.70 -4.97
C TRP A 448 14.09 -21.47 -4.60
N VAL A 449 14.99 -22.30 -5.12
CA VAL A 449 16.43 -22.10 -4.96
C VAL A 449 16.98 -21.67 -6.30
N GLU A 450 17.67 -20.53 -6.31
CA GLU A 450 18.30 -19.95 -7.47
C GLU A 450 19.81 -20.03 -7.32
N VAL A 451 20.52 -20.55 -8.33
CA VAL A 451 21.98 -20.64 -8.34
C VAL A 451 22.52 -19.76 -9.48
N GLY A 452 23.65 -19.10 -9.26
CA GLY A 452 24.30 -18.25 -10.26
C GLY A 452 23.57 -16.91 -10.49
N ARG A 453 22.76 -16.50 -9.52
CA ARG A 453 21.96 -15.28 -9.60
C ARG A 453 22.02 -14.53 -8.28
N ARG A 454 22.55 -13.30 -8.31
CA ARG A 454 22.39 -12.32 -7.23
C ARG A 454 21.51 -11.17 -7.75
N THR A 455 20.45 -10.85 -7.00
CA THR A 455 19.67 -9.62 -7.14
C THR A 455 20.39 -8.49 -6.41
N GLY A 456 20.66 -7.37 -7.07
CA GLY A 456 21.36 -6.24 -6.46
C GLY A 456 22.87 -6.45 -6.26
N CYS A 457 23.57 -7.05 -7.23
CA CYS A 457 25.03 -7.11 -7.14
C CYS A 457 25.64 -5.72 -7.19
N SER A 458 26.25 -5.33 -6.08
CA SER A 458 27.20 -4.25 -5.99
C SER A 458 28.63 -4.80 -6.08
N ALA A 459 29.47 -4.18 -6.91
CA ALA A 459 30.87 -4.54 -7.07
C ALA A 459 31.74 -3.31 -7.32
N TRP A 460 33.05 -3.49 -7.13
CA TRP A 460 34.06 -2.46 -7.36
C TRP A 460 34.52 -2.47 -8.82
N TYR A 461 34.37 -1.32 -9.48
CA TYR A 461 34.74 -1.11 -10.87
C TYR A 461 35.88 -0.10 -11.00
N PRO A 462 36.80 -0.27 -11.97
CA PRO A 462 37.72 0.78 -12.33
C PRO A 462 36.97 2.06 -12.70
N SER A 463 37.37 3.17 -12.12
CA SER A 463 36.81 4.51 -12.33
C SER A 463 37.87 5.40 -12.96
N ILE A 464 37.51 6.23 -13.94
CA ILE A 464 38.43 7.24 -14.50
C ILE A 464 38.59 8.45 -13.60
N TYR A 465 37.83 8.51 -12.52
CA TYR A 465 37.92 9.54 -11.51
C TYR A 465 38.80 9.05 -10.37
N LYS A 466 39.70 9.94 -9.92
CA LYS A 466 40.60 9.68 -8.78
C LYS A 466 39.80 9.56 -7.49
N ASP A 467 38.83 10.43 -7.34
CA ASP A 467 37.77 10.41 -6.34
C ASP A 467 36.49 10.93 -7.01
N ASN A 468 35.32 10.57 -6.50
CA ASN A 468 34.05 11.18 -6.94
C ASN A 468 33.59 12.24 -5.94
N TYR A 469 34.53 13.02 -5.39
CA TYR A 469 34.25 13.98 -4.33
C TYR A 469 33.14 14.97 -4.73
N LEU A 470 33.20 15.47 -5.97
CA LEU A 470 32.20 16.38 -6.53
C LEU A 470 30.81 15.73 -6.72
N TYR A 471 30.73 14.41 -6.89
CA TYR A 471 29.47 13.66 -7.06
C TYR A 471 28.74 13.44 -5.73
N HIS A 472 29.50 13.30 -4.64
CA HIS A 472 28.99 13.15 -3.27
C HIS A 472 29.02 14.47 -2.48
N LYS A 473 29.07 15.61 -3.17
CA LYS A 473 29.00 16.93 -2.56
C LYS A 473 27.54 17.28 -2.28
N GLY A 474 27.14 17.26 -1.01
CA GLY A 474 25.78 17.56 -0.53
C GLY A 474 25.42 16.72 0.70
N GLY A 475 24.62 17.29 1.63
CA GLY A 475 24.35 16.70 2.96
C GLY A 475 23.81 15.27 2.94
N GLU A 476 22.95 14.93 1.97
CA GLU A 476 22.37 13.58 1.86
C GLU A 476 23.30 12.54 1.21
N ARG A 477 24.27 12.99 0.39
CA ARG A 477 25.12 12.09 -0.42
C ARG A 477 26.55 11.99 0.07
N GLY A 478 26.97 12.83 1.01
CA GLY A 478 28.26 12.75 1.69
C GLY A 478 28.45 11.41 2.41
N SER A 479 27.36 10.81 2.91
CA SER A 479 27.32 9.48 3.52
C SER A 479 27.65 8.33 2.55
N GLU A 480 27.66 8.59 1.24
CA GLU A 480 27.99 7.59 0.21
C GLU A 480 29.41 7.70 -0.34
N ARG A 481 30.26 8.59 0.21
CA ARG A 481 31.66 8.78 -0.24
C ARG A 481 32.49 7.50 -0.19
N TRP A 482 32.15 6.58 0.71
CA TRP A 482 32.73 5.24 0.79
C TRP A 482 32.55 4.42 -0.49
N LYS A 483 31.70 4.82 -1.43
CA LYS A 483 31.53 4.13 -2.73
C LYS A 483 32.61 4.48 -3.75
N THR A 484 33.62 5.27 -3.40
CA THR A 484 34.83 5.44 -4.21
C THR A 484 36.07 5.13 -3.41
N VAL A 485 37.16 4.70 -4.04
CA VAL A 485 38.44 4.49 -3.35
C VAL A 485 39.60 4.80 -4.28
N ASN A 486 40.49 5.67 -3.80
CA ASN A 486 41.88 5.79 -4.26
C ASN A 486 42.87 5.76 -3.08
N GLY A 487 42.44 5.33 -1.89
CA GLY A 487 43.30 5.11 -0.72
C GLY A 487 43.67 6.35 0.13
N ALA A 488 43.25 7.55 -0.26
CA ALA A 488 43.54 8.83 0.41
C ALA A 488 42.59 9.35 1.54
N TYR A 489 41.47 8.70 1.91
CA TYR A 489 40.48 9.25 2.86
C TYR A 489 40.02 8.26 3.95
N PRO A 490 39.68 8.72 5.17
CA PRO A 490 39.23 7.85 6.29
C PRO A 490 37.94 7.07 6.01
N GLU A 491 37.01 7.60 5.21
CA GLU A 491 35.71 6.97 4.91
C GLU A 491 35.83 5.64 4.14
N TYR A 492 37.04 5.26 3.73
CA TYR A 492 37.35 4.02 3.02
C TYR A 492 37.32 2.75 3.87
N GLU A 493 37.28 2.86 5.20
CA GLU A 493 37.06 1.71 6.08
C GLU A 493 35.74 0.99 5.75
N THR A 494 34.70 1.77 5.42
CA THR A 494 33.43 1.23 4.93
C THR A 494 33.58 0.57 3.56
N SER A 495 34.47 1.05 2.68
CA SER A 495 34.75 0.43 1.39
C SER A 495 35.33 -0.99 1.52
N TYR A 496 36.23 -1.20 2.49
CA TYR A 496 36.81 -2.51 2.79
C TYR A 496 35.76 -3.47 3.38
N ARG A 497 34.86 -2.98 4.25
CA ARG A 497 33.69 -3.76 4.73
C ARG A 497 32.81 -4.26 3.58
N TYR A 498 32.70 -3.50 2.50
CA TYR A 498 31.98 -3.89 1.28
C TYR A 498 32.87 -4.58 0.23
N GLY A 499 33.97 -5.21 0.67
CA GLY A 499 34.77 -6.14 -0.12
C GLY A 499 35.76 -5.49 -1.10
N PHE A 500 36.06 -4.20 -0.95
CA PHE A 500 37.18 -3.60 -1.69
C PHE A 500 38.49 -4.26 -1.25
N LYS A 501 39.36 -4.61 -2.20
CA LYS A 501 40.76 -4.94 -1.93
C LYS A 501 41.62 -3.92 -2.65
N ALA A 502 42.52 -3.26 -1.93
CA ALA A 502 43.39 -2.24 -2.49
C ALA A 502 44.21 -2.81 -3.65
N LYS A 503 44.15 -2.15 -4.81
CA LYS A 503 44.86 -2.55 -6.03
C LYS A 503 44.99 -1.38 -7.00
N LYS A 504 46.04 -1.40 -7.83
CA LYS A 504 46.26 -0.40 -8.87
C LYS A 504 45.12 -0.44 -9.91
N PRO A 505 44.48 0.69 -10.25
CA PRO A 505 43.52 0.74 -11.35
C PRO A 505 44.19 0.31 -12.68
N PRO A 506 43.46 -0.39 -13.57
CA PRO A 506 43.94 -0.66 -14.93
C PRO A 506 44.29 0.61 -15.70
N SER A 507 45.09 0.47 -16.76
CA SER A 507 45.47 1.61 -17.62
C SER A 507 44.22 2.36 -18.15
N GLY A 508 44.27 3.69 -18.06
CA GLY A 508 43.15 4.58 -18.43
C GLY A 508 42.13 4.87 -17.31
N TYR A 509 42.31 4.31 -16.11
CA TYR A 509 41.48 4.54 -14.93
C TYR A 509 42.29 5.19 -13.80
N LYS A 510 41.64 6.01 -12.96
CA LYS A 510 42.28 6.79 -11.88
C LYS A 510 41.87 6.36 -10.47
N GLY A 511 40.87 5.49 -10.31
CA GLY A 511 40.39 5.02 -9.00
C GLY A 511 39.44 3.82 -9.11
N TRP A 512 38.73 3.51 -8.03
CA TRP A 512 37.69 2.47 -7.99
C TRP A 512 36.35 3.05 -7.54
N MET A 513 35.26 2.46 -8.03
CA MET A 513 33.90 2.85 -7.65
C MET A 513 33.01 1.63 -7.40
N TYR A 514 32.32 1.65 -6.27
CA TYR A 514 31.29 0.70 -5.91
C TYR A 514 29.99 1.03 -6.63
N ARG A 515 29.47 0.09 -7.43
CA ARG A 515 28.18 0.25 -8.09
C ARG A 515 27.42 -1.04 -8.26
N ASP A 516 26.12 -0.92 -8.49
CA ASP A 516 25.21 -2.03 -8.73
C ASP A 516 25.28 -2.53 -10.18
N ALA A 517 26.26 -3.39 -10.48
CA ALA A 517 26.26 -4.15 -11.73
C ALA A 517 26.45 -5.65 -11.53
N CYS A 518 25.60 -6.42 -12.19
CA CYS A 518 25.51 -7.87 -12.07
C CYS A 518 26.13 -8.54 -13.31
N VAL A 519 27.46 -8.73 -13.30
CA VAL A 519 28.13 -9.50 -14.35
C VAL A 519 28.24 -10.96 -13.92
N ALA A 520 27.53 -11.83 -14.63
CA ALA A 520 27.60 -13.29 -14.48
C ALA A 520 28.00 -13.92 -15.82
N GLN A 521 28.63 -15.09 -15.80
CA GLN A 521 28.93 -15.84 -17.02
C GLN A 521 27.90 -16.96 -17.25
N SER A 522 27.27 -17.46 -16.19
CA SER A 522 26.27 -18.52 -16.28
C SER A 522 24.89 -17.96 -16.59
N ALA A 523 24.06 -18.80 -17.21
CA ALA A 523 22.62 -18.58 -17.30
C ALA A 523 21.94 -18.53 -15.92
N GLY A 524 22.60 -19.05 -14.88
CA GLY A 524 21.97 -19.45 -13.63
C GLY A 524 21.10 -20.69 -13.80
N ASP A 525 20.61 -21.21 -12.68
CA ASP A 525 19.60 -22.27 -12.61
C ASP A 525 18.60 -21.95 -11.48
N TYR A 526 17.43 -22.57 -11.51
CA TYR A 526 16.52 -22.53 -10.38
C TYR A 526 15.76 -23.85 -10.23
N LYS A 527 15.50 -24.23 -8.99
CA LYS A 527 14.81 -25.47 -8.64
C LYS A 527 13.75 -25.20 -7.57
N LEU A 528 12.62 -25.91 -7.68
CA LEU A 528 11.67 -26.01 -6.58
C LEU A 528 12.11 -27.16 -5.68
N VAL A 529 12.39 -26.87 -4.42
CA VAL A 529 12.72 -27.89 -3.42
C VAL A 529 11.64 -27.92 -2.36
N THR A 530 11.31 -29.11 -1.88
CA THR A 530 10.51 -29.30 -0.67
C THR A 530 11.44 -29.76 0.43
N ILE A 531 11.41 -29.10 1.57
CA ILE A 531 12.13 -29.50 2.78
C ILE A 531 11.08 -30.09 3.71
N ASN A 532 11.25 -31.33 4.16
CA ASN A 532 10.40 -31.94 5.19
C ASN A 532 11.19 -32.07 6.50
N ASN A 533 10.51 -32.54 7.56
CA ASN A 533 11.12 -32.65 8.88
C ASN A 533 12.30 -33.63 8.88
N GLY A 534 13.47 -33.17 9.31
CA GLY A 534 14.67 -33.99 9.42
C GLY A 534 15.44 -34.17 8.11
N ASP A 535 14.99 -33.53 7.02
CA ASP A 535 15.65 -33.66 5.72
C ASP A 535 16.95 -32.84 5.68
N ALA A 536 18.04 -33.52 5.33
CA ALA A 536 19.18 -32.91 4.68
C ALA A 536 19.00 -33.11 3.17
N THR A 537 18.46 -32.11 2.47
CA THR A 537 18.29 -32.22 1.01
C THR A 537 19.54 -31.68 0.31
N SER A 538 20.20 -32.50 -0.50
CA SER A 538 21.26 -32.04 -1.41
C SER A 538 20.73 -31.96 -2.84
N ASN A 539 21.05 -30.88 -3.54
CA ASN A 539 20.68 -30.68 -4.94
C ASN A 539 21.89 -30.23 -5.74
N THR A 540 22.11 -30.82 -6.91
CA THR A 540 23.14 -30.34 -7.85
C THR A 540 22.50 -29.48 -8.92
N SER A 541 23.06 -28.30 -9.15
CA SER A 541 22.68 -27.37 -10.21
C SER A 541 23.79 -27.32 -11.26
N ARG A 542 23.48 -27.70 -12.50
CA ARG A 542 24.42 -27.61 -13.62
C ARG A 542 24.35 -26.24 -14.27
N LEU A 543 25.35 -25.42 -14.03
CA LEU A 543 25.41 -24.07 -14.60
C LEU A 543 25.90 -24.16 -16.04
N ARG A 544 25.10 -23.59 -16.96
CA ARG A 544 25.46 -23.49 -18.38
C ARG A 544 25.95 -22.08 -18.70
N LYS A 545 26.77 -21.94 -19.73
CA LYS A 545 27.15 -20.63 -20.28
C LYS A 545 25.90 -19.83 -20.64
N GLY A 546 25.80 -18.61 -20.11
CA GLY A 546 24.69 -17.71 -20.40
C GLY A 546 24.80 -17.07 -21.78
N ALA A 547 23.67 -16.60 -22.29
CA ALA A 547 23.61 -15.77 -23.47
C ALA A 547 24.24 -14.40 -23.21
N THR A 548 24.64 -13.74 -24.29
CA THR A 548 25.16 -12.37 -24.27
C THR A 548 24.26 -11.46 -25.09
N ILE A 549 23.89 -10.29 -24.55
CA ILE A 549 23.28 -9.18 -25.29
C ILE A 549 24.29 -8.04 -25.37
N SER A 550 24.59 -7.57 -26.57
CA SER A 550 25.39 -6.38 -26.82
C SER A 550 24.57 -5.29 -27.52
N GLY A 551 25.04 -4.05 -27.40
CA GLY A 551 24.40 -2.92 -28.07
C GLY A 551 25.18 -1.63 -27.86
N LYS A 552 24.61 -0.54 -28.36
CA LYS A 552 25.13 0.82 -28.16
C LYS A 552 24.01 1.70 -27.60
N VAL A 553 24.32 2.53 -26.61
CA VAL A 553 23.45 3.62 -26.19
C VAL A 553 23.92 4.91 -26.84
N SER A 554 22.99 5.66 -27.41
CA SER A 554 23.23 6.96 -28.01
C SER A 554 22.22 7.96 -27.48
N ARG A 555 22.68 9.14 -27.08
CA ARG A 555 21.86 10.28 -26.67
C ARG A 555 22.08 11.43 -27.63
N ILE A 556 20.99 12.11 -28.01
CA ILE A 556 21.04 13.37 -28.75
C ILE A 556 21.14 14.50 -27.72
N GLY A 557 22.21 15.29 -27.77
CA GLY A 557 22.49 16.38 -26.81
C GLY A 557 22.90 15.87 -25.42
N GLY A 558 24.19 15.88 -25.11
CA GLY A 558 24.70 15.48 -23.78
C GLY A 558 26.20 15.23 -23.74
N LYS A 559 26.81 15.35 -22.55
CA LYS A 559 28.27 15.36 -22.36
C LYS A 559 29.00 14.00 -22.55
N SER A 560 28.31 12.83 -22.57
CA SER A 560 28.90 11.47 -22.77
C SER A 560 27.86 10.35 -22.62
N ASN A 561 28.00 9.26 -23.41
CA ASN A 561 27.26 8.00 -23.26
C ASN A 561 28.03 6.94 -22.44
N LYS A 562 29.11 7.33 -21.74
CA LYS A 562 29.93 6.46 -20.91
C LYS A 562 29.25 6.17 -19.56
N GLU A 563 29.45 4.96 -19.04
CA GLU A 563 29.03 4.53 -17.69
C GLU A 563 27.51 4.59 -17.45
N MET A 564 26.72 4.43 -18.50
CA MET A 564 25.27 4.30 -18.42
C MET A 564 24.90 2.89 -17.99
N LEU A 565 24.06 2.76 -16.97
CA LEU A 565 23.59 1.45 -16.50
C LEU A 565 22.54 0.92 -17.46
N VAL A 566 22.86 -0.17 -18.14
CA VAL A 566 21.91 -0.92 -18.96
C VAL A 566 21.53 -2.17 -18.20
N SER A 567 20.24 -2.35 -17.93
CA SER A 567 19.67 -3.48 -17.23
C SER A 567 18.75 -4.27 -18.16
N VAL A 568 18.80 -5.60 -18.09
CA VAL A 568 17.87 -6.48 -18.79
C VAL A 568 17.03 -7.26 -17.80
N TYR A 569 15.72 -7.31 -18.07
CA TYR A 569 14.72 -7.92 -17.22
C TYR A 569 14.04 -9.05 -17.98
N SER A 570 14.00 -10.25 -17.40
CA SER A 570 13.16 -11.32 -17.94
C SER A 570 11.70 -10.88 -17.91
N THR A 571 11.04 -10.91 -19.06
CA THR A 571 9.61 -10.58 -19.19
C THR A 571 8.71 -11.57 -18.45
N GLN A 572 9.19 -12.81 -18.29
CA GLN A 572 8.52 -13.85 -17.52
C GLN A 572 8.69 -13.65 -15.99
N GLY A 573 9.61 -12.77 -15.57
CA GLY A 573 9.96 -12.52 -14.16
C GLY A 573 10.49 -13.74 -13.41
N VAL A 574 10.89 -14.78 -14.15
CA VAL A 574 11.45 -16.01 -13.58
C VAL A 574 12.96 -15.86 -13.44
N LEU A 575 13.68 -15.31 -14.43
CA LEU A 575 15.10 -15.68 -14.56
C LEU A 575 16.15 -14.58 -14.42
N VAL A 576 15.97 -13.28 -14.76
CA VAL A 576 17.12 -12.36 -14.56
C VAL A 576 16.83 -10.86 -14.47
N MET A 577 17.57 -10.20 -13.57
CA MET A 577 18.10 -8.84 -13.72
C MET A 577 19.61 -8.96 -13.95
N ARG A 578 20.11 -8.68 -15.16
CA ARG A 578 21.55 -8.47 -15.40
C ARG A 578 21.77 -7.03 -15.79
N SER A 579 22.97 -6.54 -15.56
CA SER A 579 23.32 -5.21 -15.98
C SER A 579 24.76 -5.09 -16.44
N ALA A 580 24.99 -4.12 -17.30
CA ALA A 580 26.31 -3.73 -17.75
C ALA A 580 26.36 -2.22 -17.90
N TYR A 581 27.57 -1.68 -17.78
CA TYR A 581 27.84 -0.28 -18.10
C TYR A 581 28.24 -0.12 -19.55
N THR A 582 27.90 1.03 -20.12
CA THR A 582 28.40 1.44 -21.43
C THR A 582 29.85 1.92 -21.36
N SER A 583 30.63 1.63 -22.40
CA SER A 583 31.95 2.20 -22.64
C SER A 583 31.89 3.68 -23.04
N SER A 584 33.04 4.33 -23.24
CA SER A 584 33.13 5.70 -23.77
C SER A 584 32.38 5.91 -25.09
N SER A 585 32.29 4.87 -25.93
CA SER A 585 31.56 4.88 -27.19
C SER A 585 30.08 4.50 -27.05
N GLY A 586 29.57 4.36 -25.83
CA GLY A 586 28.19 3.96 -25.55
C GLY A 586 27.95 2.45 -25.68
N ARG A 587 28.96 1.62 -25.95
CA ARG A 587 28.78 0.18 -26.18
C ARG A 587 28.65 -0.58 -24.86
N PHE A 588 27.72 -1.51 -24.77
CA PHE A 588 27.56 -2.38 -23.59
C PHE A 588 27.52 -3.85 -23.99
N VAL A 589 27.85 -4.72 -23.03
CA VAL A 589 27.77 -6.18 -23.17
C VAL A 589 27.24 -6.76 -21.86
N ILE A 590 26.03 -7.28 -21.88
CA ILE A 590 25.39 -7.99 -20.77
C ILE A 590 25.53 -9.49 -21.01
N ARG A 591 26.12 -10.21 -20.06
CA ARG A 591 26.36 -11.66 -20.13
C ARG A 591 25.54 -12.41 -19.10
N GLY A 592 25.55 -13.74 -19.18
CA GLY A 592 24.97 -14.58 -18.15
C GLY A 592 23.44 -14.64 -18.20
N LEU A 593 22.85 -14.64 -19.39
CA LEU A 593 21.40 -14.68 -19.59
C LEU A 593 20.92 -16.12 -19.84
N ALA A 594 19.89 -16.55 -19.11
CA ALA A 594 19.16 -17.76 -19.47
C ALA A 594 18.41 -17.61 -20.80
N SER A 595 17.99 -18.74 -21.39
CA SER A 595 17.10 -18.71 -22.55
C SER A 595 15.76 -18.06 -22.17
N GLY A 596 15.28 -17.10 -22.96
CA GLY A 596 14.02 -16.43 -22.67
C GLY A 596 13.87 -15.07 -23.35
N ASN A 597 12.79 -14.37 -23.02
CA ASN A 597 12.46 -13.04 -23.53
C ASN A 597 12.86 -11.97 -22.51
N TYR A 598 13.69 -11.02 -22.93
CA TYR A 598 14.23 -9.96 -22.09
C TYR A 598 13.76 -8.60 -22.55
N ARG A 599 13.50 -7.69 -21.61
CA ARG A 599 13.33 -6.26 -21.83
C ARG A 599 14.60 -5.53 -21.43
N VAL A 600 15.17 -4.73 -22.32
CA VAL A 600 16.38 -3.93 -22.10
C VAL A 600 15.95 -2.53 -21.67
N LEU A 601 16.48 -2.05 -20.57
CA LEU A 601 16.27 -0.69 -20.06
C LEU A 601 17.61 -0.03 -19.78
N VAL A 602 17.69 1.24 -20.10
CA VAL A 602 18.77 2.11 -19.63
C VAL A 602 18.22 2.82 -18.40
N ASN A 603 18.88 2.66 -17.25
CA ASN A 603 18.38 3.24 -16.01
C ASN A 603 18.59 4.77 -16.03
N GLY A 604 17.52 5.54 -15.82
CA GLY A 604 17.54 7.00 -15.81
C GLY A 604 18.36 7.61 -14.67
N ASP A 605 18.59 6.84 -13.60
CA ASP A 605 19.49 7.21 -12.49
C ASP A 605 20.98 7.17 -12.87
N SER A 606 21.33 6.80 -14.11
CA SER A 606 22.68 6.96 -14.63
C SER A 606 22.98 8.44 -14.90
N TRP A 607 23.28 9.17 -13.83
CA TRP A 607 24.21 10.31 -13.75
C TRP A 607 23.89 11.58 -14.55
N ARG A 608 22.95 11.57 -15.50
CA ARG A 608 22.86 12.64 -16.52
C ARG A 608 21.44 13.01 -16.94
N GLY A 609 20.39 12.57 -16.23
CA GLY A 609 19.01 12.93 -16.52
C GLY A 609 18.62 12.54 -17.95
N ILE A 610 18.29 11.26 -18.16
CA ILE A 610 17.84 10.77 -19.47
C ILE A 610 16.33 10.60 -19.41
N GLY A 611 15.62 11.11 -20.43
CA GLY A 611 14.20 10.85 -20.59
C GLY A 611 13.91 9.35 -20.58
N ARG A 612 12.90 8.91 -19.83
CA ARG A 612 12.51 7.48 -19.70
C ARG A 612 11.98 6.88 -21.02
N THR A 613 11.81 7.70 -22.05
CA THR A 613 11.20 7.34 -23.34
C THR A 613 12.25 7.37 -24.45
N HIS A 614 12.41 6.26 -25.20
CA HIS A 614 13.43 6.12 -26.24
C HIS A 614 12.97 5.25 -27.42
N LYS A 615 13.66 5.37 -28.57
CA LYS A 615 13.43 4.57 -29.79
C LYS A 615 14.48 3.46 -29.92
N GLY A 616 14.07 2.22 -30.26
CA GLY A 616 14.96 1.06 -30.47
C GLY A 616 14.31 -0.29 -30.10
N THR A 617 14.98 -1.41 -30.40
CA THR A 617 14.53 -2.76 -30.00
C THR A 617 14.71 -2.95 -28.48
N GLN A 618 13.62 -2.80 -27.73
CA GLN A 618 13.61 -2.89 -26.27
C GLN A 618 13.42 -4.31 -25.75
N THR A 619 13.11 -5.27 -26.62
CA THR A 619 12.94 -6.67 -26.22
C THR A 619 13.74 -7.61 -27.11
N LYS A 620 14.31 -8.67 -26.52
CA LYS A 620 15.09 -9.67 -27.24
C LYS A 620 14.84 -11.06 -26.67
N ARG A 621 14.49 -12.00 -27.56
CA ARG A 621 14.54 -13.43 -27.24
C ARG A 621 15.98 -13.91 -27.39
N VAL A 622 16.50 -14.56 -26.35
CA VAL A 622 17.84 -15.12 -26.33
C VAL A 622 17.80 -16.61 -25.99
N THR A 623 18.85 -17.31 -26.39
CA THR A 623 19.13 -18.71 -26.05
C THR A 623 20.49 -18.75 -25.37
N ALA A 624 20.58 -19.42 -24.20
CA ALA A 624 21.82 -19.57 -23.45
C ALA A 624 22.98 -20.07 -24.36
N GLY A 625 24.20 -19.60 -24.09
CA GLY A 625 25.39 -19.88 -24.88
C GLY A 625 25.55 -19.05 -26.16
N LYS A 626 24.50 -18.36 -26.65
CA LYS A 626 24.55 -17.55 -27.87
C LYS A 626 24.71 -16.04 -27.61
N SER A 627 25.19 -15.31 -28.60
CA SER A 627 25.35 -13.84 -28.57
C SER A 627 24.31 -13.15 -29.44
N TYR A 628 23.79 -12.02 -28.97
CA TYR A 628 22.73 -11.25 -29.61
C TYR A 628 23.06 -9.76 -29.57
N SER A 629 22.61 -9.02 -30.58
CA SER A 629 22.66 -7.55 -30.60
C SER A 629 21.26 -6.95 -30.51
N VAL A 630 21.12 -5.84 -29.79
CA VAL A 630 19.93 -4.98 -29.78
C VAL A 630 20.13 -3.68 -30.57
N GLY A 631 21.25 -3.55 -31.28
CA GLY A 631 21.57 -2.36 -32.07
C GLY A 631 21.81 -1.13 -31.22
N THR A 632 21.38 0.03 -31.71
CA THR A 632 21.54 1.32 -31.04
C THR A 632 20.24 1.73 -30.34
N LEU A 633 20.30 2.01 -29.04
CA LEU A 633 19.23 2.55 -28.22
C LEU A 633 19.36 4.09 -28.20
N ASN A 634 18.43 4.81 -28.83
CA ASN A 634 18.51 6.26 -29.02
C ASN A 634 17.58 7.02 -28.05
N PHE A 635 18.17 7.88 -27.19
CA PHE A 635 17.46 8.66 -26.17
C PHE A 635 17.44 10.16 -26.52
N ARG A 636 16.32 10.82 -26.21
CA ARG A 636 16.23 12.29 -26.16
C ARG A 636 16.64 12.78 -24.78
N SER A 637 17.32 13.92 -24.74
CA SER A 637 17.84 14.52 -23.52
C SER A 637 16.75 14.87 -22.52
#